data_AF-A0A0B7IVA5-F1
#
_entry.id   AF-A0A0B7IVA5-F1
#
_cell.length_a   1.000
_cell.length_b   1.000
_cell.length_c   1.000
_cell.angle_alpha   90.00
_cell.angle_beta   90.00
_cell.angle_gamma   90.00
#
_symmetry.space_group_name_H-M   'P 1'
#
loop_
_entity.id
_entity.type
_entity.pdbx_description
1 polymer ?
#
loop_
_entity_poly.entity_id
_entity_poly.type
_entity_poly.pdbx_seq_one_letter_code
_entity_poly.pdbx_strand_id
1 'polypeptide(L)'
;MKSYPLIKMILLCSTIVLTSCTYATKLGDKLFPDSEFNTLVVKADAAMQDEQWAKAAELYKKAGHLKPDDMALKLKEAKAYQNDGKFLLAFNTYQVIIDAKLPASEANKRIEQAAKDNQIKFGFKIAPSDVKADQVKESLNQEVLQKDEVIEEKVIEEPPAISEHSLSLEEVMAPPEQVKAFAEDTNKSVLEALNAWAGAWETKNLTKYFAHYVDDFAGDLPNAKAWRQSRKIKILHSPHIKVSLSEIQVLRHQGTVEVTFKQNYESATYQDIGHKTLVMKYLKGRWLIKKELFN
;
A
#
# COMPACT_ATOMS: atom_id res chain seq x y z
N MET A 1 7.46 63.02 48.74
CA MET A 1 6.80 61.96 47.95
C MET A 1 7.82 61.32 47.02
N LYS A 2 8.30 60.11 47.35
CA LYS A 2 9.15 59.30 46.46
C LYS A 2 8.48 57.93 46.37
N SER A 3 7.89 57.66 45.21
CA SER A 3 7.20 56.40 44.92
C SER A 3 8.15 55.41 44.22
N TYR A 4 7.94 54.13 44.55
CA TYR A 4 8.44 52.89 43.93
C TYR A 4 9.86 52.43 44.33
N PRO A 5 10.07 51.11 44.57
CA PRO A 5 9.45 50.05 43.77
C PRO A 5 8.92 48.81 44.53
N LEU A 6 7.60 48.59 44.41
CA LEU A 6 6.94 47.27 44.43
C LEU A 6 7.47 46.31 43.34
N ILE A 7 8.31 46.80 42.41
CA ILE A 7 8.87 46.05 41.28
C ILE A 7 9.95 45.04 41.73
N LYS A 8 10.59 45.23 42.89
CA LYS A 8 11.59 44.26 43.39
C LYS A 8 10.99 42.99 44.02
N MET A 9 9.70 42.99 44.40
CA MET A 9 9.07 41.80 44.99
C MET A 9 8.45 40.86 43.94
N ILE A 10 8.17 41.35 42.73
CA ILE A 10 7.65 40.53 41.63
C ILE A 10 8.78 39.79 40.89
N LEU A 11 10.02 40.29 40.94
CA LEU A 11 11.16 39.61 40.31
C LEU A 11 11.71 38.41 41.10
N LEU A 12 11.43 38.32 42.41
CA LEU A 12 11.92 37.22 43.27
C LEU A 12 10.96 36.02 43.29
N CYS A 13 9.68 36.21 42.93
CA CYS A 13 8.69 35.12 42.87
C CYS A 13 8.75 34.35 41.54
N SER A 14 9.23 34.99 40.46
CA SER A 14 9.34 34.36 39.13
C SER A 14 10.54 33.40 38.99
N THR A 15 11.52 33.43 39.89
CA THR A 15 12.69 32.53 39.85
C THR A 15 12.48 31.23 40.61
N ILE A 16 11.54 31.19 41.56
CA ILE A 16 11.23 29.99 42.37
C ILE A 16 10.30 29.03 41.61
N VAL A 17 9.41 29.54 40.76
CA VAL A 17 8.52 28.70 39.95
C VAL A 17 9.29 27.97 38.82
N LEU A 18 10.27 28.63 38.18
CA LEU A 18 11.06 28.03 37.10
C LEU A 18 12.05 26.95 37.58
N THR A 19 12.55 27.05 38.81
CA THR A 19 13.44 26.03 39.39
C THR A 19 12.68 24.79 39.88
N SER A 20 11.41 24.93 40.30
CA SER A 20 10.58 23.80 40.70
C SER A 20 10.21 22.86 39.54
N CYS A 21 9.93 23.42 38.35
CA CYS A 21 9.56 22.65 37.16
C CYS A 21 10.76 21.85 36.61
N THR A 22 11.97 22.41 36.68
CA THR A 22 13.20 21.75 36.23
C THR A 22 13.70 20.66 37.20
N TYR A 23 13.36 20.73 38.49
CA TYR A 23 13.69 19.68 39.46
C TYR A 23 12.73 18.48 39.38
N ALA A 24 11.44 18.71 39.14
CA ALA A 24 10.44 17.64 39.01
C ALA A 24 10.72 16.75 37.79
N THR A 25 11.11 17.34 36.65
CA THR A 25 11.53 16.59 35.46
C THR A 25 12.81 15.79 35.71
N LYS A 26 13.84 16.41 36.31
CA LYS A 26 15.09 15.71 36.67
C LYS A 26 14.92 14.54 37.64
N LEU A 27 13.98 14.63 38.57
CA LEU A 27 13.71 13.54 39.53
C LEU A 27 12.90 12.42 38.88
N GLY A 28 11.93 12.77 38.02
CA GLY A 28 11.16 11.81 37.22
C GLY A 28 12.03 10.99 36.27
N ASP A 29 12.93 11.65 35.52
CA ASP A 29 13.86 10.99 34.60
C ASP A 29 14.84 10.04 35.31
N LYS A 30 15.20 10.35 36.57
CA LYS A 30 16.10 9.52 37.39
C LYS A 30 15.41 8.30 37.99
N LEU A 31 14.11 8.38 38.29
CA LEU A 31 13.33 7.30 38.88
C LEU A 31 12.71 6.38 37.83
N PHE A 32 12.34 6.93 36.67
CA PHE A 32 11.70 6.19 35.57
C PHE A 32 12.33 6.61 34.24
N PRO A 33 13.54 6.12 33.93
CA PRO A 33 14.17 6.41 32.65
C PRO A 33 13.27 5.94 31.51
N ASP A 34 13.23 6.72 30.42
CA ASP A 34 12.47 6.41 29.21
C ASP A 34 10.95 6.23 29.43
N SER A 35 10.36 6.75 30.52
CA SER A 35 8.93 6.54 30.83
C SER A 35 7.98 6.98 29.70
N GLU A 36 8.28 8.12 29.06
CA GLU A 36 7.52 8.62 27.91
C GLU A 36 7.63 7.67 26.71
N PHE A 37 8.86 7.27 26.37
CA PHE A 37 9.13 6.31 25.30
C PHE A 37 8.39 4.99 25.54
N ASN A 38 8.55 4.40 26.72
CA ASN A 38 7.91 3.14 27.10
C ASN A 38 6.38 3.23 27.00
N THR A 39 5.82 4.36 27.43
CA THR A 39 4.37 4.61 27.33
C THR A 39 3.91 4.68 25.87
N LEU A 40 4.66 5.35 25.00
CA LEU A 40 4.33 5.45 23.58
C LEU A 40 4.40 4.08 22.89
N VAL A 41 5.43 3.29 23.17
CA VAL A 41 5.60 1.94 22.59
C VAL A 41 4.47 1.02 23.02
N VAL A 42 4.10 0.98 24.31
CA VAL A 42 2.99 0.16 24.79
C VAL A 42 1.67 0.55 24.14
N LYS A 43 1.40 1.87 24.00
CA LYS A 43 0.20 2.35 23.31
C LYS A 43 0.22 2.00 21.82
N ALA A 44 1.39 2.01 21.18
CA ALA A 44 1.55 1.64 19.78
C ALA A 44 1.33 0.14 19.58
N ASP A 45 1.90 -0.71 20.45
CA ASP A 45 1.71 -2.15 20.44
C ASP A 45 0.23 -2.52 20.67
N ALA A 46 -0.47 -1.85 21.59
CA ALA A 46 -1.91 -2.02 21.79
C ALA A 46 -2.70 -1.60 20.54
N ALA A 47 -2.38 -0.44 19.95
CA ALA A 47 -3.02 0.00 18.72
C ALA A 47 -2.78 -0.96 17.53
N MET A 48 -1.62 -1.62 17.47
CA MET A 48 -1.38 -2.69 16.49
C MET A 48 -2.30 -3.89 16.73
N GLN A 49 -2.47 -4.31 17.98
CA GLN A 49 -3.36 -5.44 18.31
C GLN A 49 -4.82 -5.13 18.01
N ASP A 50 -5.24 -3.88 18.25
CA ASP A 50 -6.59 -3.40 17.99
C ASP A 50 -6.85 -3.03 16.50
N GLU A 51 -5.91 -3.35 15.60
CA GLU A 51 -5.95 -3.02 14.17
C GLU A 51 -6.07 -1.51 13.86
N GLN A 52 -5.70 -0.65 14.80
CA GLN A 52 -5.64 0.81 14.65
C GLN A 52 -4.30 1.21 14.03
N TRP A 53 -4.02 0.74 12.81
CA TRP A 53 -2.71 0.83 12.15
C TRP A 53 -2.17 2.26 12.01
N ALA A 54 -3.01 3.21 11.54
CA ALA A 54 -2.63 4.62 11.45
C ALA A 54 -2.17 5.19 12.80
N LYS A 55 -2.90 4.87 13.88
CA LYS A 55 -2.59 5.33 15.23
C LYS A 55 -1.32 4.68 15.76
N ALA A 56 -1.14 3.38 15.50
CA ALA A 56 0.08 2.66 15.84
C ALA A 56 1.30 3.27 15.16
N ALA A 57 1.22 3.57 13.85
CA ALA A 57 2.29 4.18 13.09
C ALA A 57 2.69 5.55 13.66
N GLU A 58 1.72 6.42 13.96
CA GLU A 58 1.99 7.72 14.59
C GLU A 58 2.64 7.60 15.98
N LEU A 59 2.22 6.61 16.78
CA LEU A 59 2.81 6.37 18.10
C LEU A 59 4.24 5.82 18.00
N TYR A 60 4.50 4.90 17.06
CA TYR A 60 5.86 4.42 16.79
C TYR A 60 6.78 5.53 16.28
N LYS A 61 6.29 6.37 15.37
CA LYS A 61 7.02 7.54 14.87
C LYS A 61 7.43 8.48 16.01
N LYS A 62 6.49 8.80 16.91
CA LYS A 62 6.76 9.62 18.11
C LYS A 62 7.80 8.97 19.03
N ALA A 63 7.67 7.66 19.28
CA ALA A 63 8.67 6.93 20.07
C ALA A 63 10.05 6.90 19.36
N GLY A 64 10.08 6.82 18.03
CA GLY A 64 11.30 6.86 17.23
C GLY A 64 11.99 8.22 17.24
N HIS A 65 11.26 9.32 17.42
CA HIS A 65 11.88 10.63 17.65
C HIS A 65 12.66 10.67 18.97
N LEU A 66 12.22 9.93 19.99
CA LEU A 66 12.91 9.85 21.28
C LEU A 66 14.13 8.90 21.20
N LYS A 67 14.04 7.84 20.38
CA LYS A 67 15.13 6.88 20.15
C LYS A 67 15.34 6.64 18.65
N PRO A 68 16.01 7.56 17.95
CA PRO A 68 16.15 7.50 16.49
C PRO A 68 16.99 6.31 16.00
N ASP A 69 17.86 5.78 16.86
CA ASP A 69 18.74 4.64 16.56
C ASP A 69 18.08 3.27 16.81
N ASP A 70 16.84 3.24 17.35
CA ASP A 70 16.11 2.01 17.59
C ASP A 70 15.48 1.48 16.28
N MET A 71 16.25 0.67 15.55
CA MET A 71 15.80 0.08 14.29
C MET A 71 14.71 -0.98 14.47
N ALA A 72 14.60 -1.59 15.66
CA ALA A 72 13.51 -2.52 15.94
C ALA A 72 12.18 -1.75 15.98
N LEU A 73 12.19 -0.54 16.54
CA LEU A 73 11.05 0.36 16.53
C LEU A 73 10.71 0.86 15.11
N LYS A 74 11.72 1.23 14.31
CA LYS A 74 11.48 1.57 12.89
C LYS A 74 10.87 0.42 12.11
N LEU A 75 11.27 -0.82 12.41
CA LEU A 75 10.66 -2.00 11.79
C LEU A 75 9.18 -2.13 12.17
N LYS A 76 8.82 -1.85 13.43
CA LYS A 76 7.41 -1.81 13.87
C LYS A 76 6.63 -0.67 13.19
N GLU A 77 7.22 0.51 13.06
CA GLU A 77 6.63 1.64 12.33
C GLU A 77 6.36 1.29 10.86
N ALA A 78 7.34 0.71 10.17
CA ALA A 78 7.22 0.27 8.79
C ALA A 78 6.09 -0.76 8.62
N LYS A 79 5.99 -1.74 9.53
CA LYS A 79 4.90 -2.72 9.56
C LYS A 79 3.54 -2.07 9.81
N ALA A 80 3.48 -1.07 10.69
CA ALA A 80 2.25 -0.31 10.93
C ALA A 80 1.80 0.44 9.68
N TYR A 81 2.70 1.15 8.99
CA TYR A 81 2.40 1.79 7.71
C TYR A 81 1.96 0.78 6.63
N GLN A 82 2.60 -0.37 6.59
CA GLN A 82 2.26 -1.44 5.65
C GLN A 82 0.83 -1.95 5.90
N ASN A 83 0.45 -2.19 7.15
CA ASN A 83 -0.89 -2.62 7.53
C ASN A 83 -1.93 -1.51 7.33
N ASP A 84 -1.54 -0.25 7.54
CA ASP A 84 -2.37 0.95 7.29
C ASP A 84 -2.58 1.24 5.79
N GLY A 85 -1.80 0.58 4.92
CA GLY A 85 -1.84 0.82 3.47
C GLY A 85 -1.00 1.99 2.99
N LYS A 86 -0.18 2.60 3.86
CA LYS A 86 0.78 3.68 3.55
C LYS A 86 2.10 3.10 3.03
N PHE A 87 2.06 2.42 1.89
CA PHE A 87 3.19 1.61 1.42
C PHE A 87 4.45 2.41 1.07
N LEU A 88 4.33 3.63 0.56
CA LEU A 88 5.51 4.47 0.31
C LEU A 88 6.23 4.83 1.63
N LEU A 89 5.46 5.16 2.67
CA LEU A 89 6.02 5.39 4.00
C LEU A 89 6.62 4.10 4.58
N ALA A 90 5.94 2.95 4.42
CA ALA A 90 6.50 1.65 4.83
C ALA A 90 7.82 1.36 4.11
N PHE A 91 7.86 1.55 2.79
CA PHE A 91 9.02 1.32 1.94
C PHE A 91 10.20 2.20 2.35
N ASN A 92 9.98 3.51 2.45
CA ASN A 92 11.01 4.46 2.88
C ASN A 92 11.52 4.09 4.27
N THR A 93 10.64 3.68 5.18
CA THR A 93 11.02 3.29 6.55
C THR A 93 11.86 2.00 6.55
N TYR A 94 11.51 1.00 5.74
CA TYR A 94 12.34 -0.20 5.55
C TYR A 94 13.71 0.15 4.94
N GLN A 95 13.77 1.09 4.01
CA GLN A 95 15.03 1.53 3.40
C GLN A 95 15.96 2.16 4.44
N VAL A 96 15.44 2.96 5.37
CA VAL A 96 16.27 3.52 6.46
C VAL A 96 16.93 2.42 7.29
N ILE A 97 16.23 1.31 7.55
CA ILE A 97 16.78 0.18 8.32
C ILE A 97 17.92 -0.48 7.56
N ILE A 98 17.79 -0.64 6.25
CA ILE A 98 18.80 -1.28 5.39
C ILE A 98 20.03 -0.39 5.24
N ASP A 99 19.84 0.91 5.05
CA ASP A 99 20.92 1.88 4.88
C ASP A 99 21.67 2.19 6.18
N ALA A 100 21.06 1.90 7.34
CA ALA A 100 21.66 2.12 8.65
C ALA A 100 22.92 1.29 8.91
N LYS A 101 23.22 0.28 8.08
CA LYS A 101 24.43 -0.58 8.16
C LYS A 101 24.71 -1.03 9.60
N LEU A 102 23.72 -1.67 10.21
CA LEU A 102 23.74 -2.01 11.62
C LEU A 102 24.92 -2.91 12.00
N PRO A 103 25.46 -2.79 13.23
CA PRO A 103 26.55 -3.63 13.68
C PRO A 103 26.14 -5.11 13.65
N ALA A 104 27.09 -5.98 13.30
CA ALA A 104 26.86 -7.40 13.09
C ALA A 104 26.49 -8.13 14.40
N SER A 105 25.20 -8.11 14.74
CA SER A 105 24.59 -8.90 15.80
C SER A 105 23.45 -9.74 15.21
N GLU A 106 23.13 -10.86 15.86
CA GLU A 106 22.03 -11.72 15.41
C GLU A 106 20.68 -10.98 15.40
N ALA A 107 20.45 -10.11 16.38
CA ALA A 107 19.25 -9.28 16.43
C ALA A 107 19.17 -8.30 15.24
N ASN A 108 20.28 -7.61 14.94
CA ASN A 108 20.32 -6.65 13.84
C ASN A 108 20.22 -7.32 12.47
N LYS A 109 20.83 -8.50 12.29
CA LYS A 109 20.67 -9.31 11.09
C LYS A 109 19.21 -9.66 10.83
N ARG A 110 18.46 -10.05 11.87
CA ARG A 110 17.02 -10.35 11.75
C ARG A 110 16.20 -9.12 11.38
N ILE A 111 16.54 -7.95 11.92
CA ILE A 111 15.84 -6.69 11.61
C ILE A 111 16.09 -6.30 10.15
N GLU A 112 17.34 -6.34 9.71
CA GLU A 112 17.73 -6.05 8.33
C GLU A 112 17.10 -7.04 7.34
N GLN A 113 17.15 -8.33 7.65
CA GLN A 113 16.53 -9.37 6.82
C GLN A 113 15.01 -9.17 6.74
N ALA A 114 14.34 -8.91 7.87
CA ALA A 114 12.91 -8.64 7.87
C ALA A 114 12.56 -7.41 7.03
N ALA A 115 13.37 -6.34 7.05
CA ALA A 115 13.15 -5.17 6.21
C ALA A 115 13.30 -5.52 4.72
N LYS A 116 14.36 -6.26 4.35
CA LYS A 116 14.60 -6.72 2.97
C LYS A 116 13.47 -7.62 2.46
N ASP A 117 13.07 -8.60 3.25
CA ASP A 117 11.99 -9.53 2.90
C ASP A 117 10.67 -8.77 2.67
N ASN A 118 10.35 -7.79 3.50
CA ASN A 118 9.16 -6.96 3.34
C ASN A 118 9.28 -5.92 2.21
N GLN A 119 10.46 -5.56 1.73
CA GLN A 119 10.57 -4.79 0.48
C GLN A 119 10.32 -5.68 -0.74
N ILE A 120 10.99 -6.85 -0.78
CA ILE A 120 10.91 -7.81 -1.89
C ILE A 120 9.47 -8.32 -2.06
N LYS A 121 8.83 -8.73 -0.95
CA LYS A 121 7.47 -9.27 -0.94
C LYS A 121 6.42 -8.32 -1.54
N PHE A 122 6.68 -7.02 -1.53
CA PHE A 122 5.73 -6.02 -2.00
C PHE A 122 6.13 -5.39 -3.36
N GLY A 123 7.11 -5.98 -4.06
CA GLY A 123 7.45 -5.61 -5.43
C GLY A 123 8.19 -4.28 -5.57
N PHE A 124 8.71 -3.71 -4.47
CA PHE A 124 9.44 -2.45 -4.52
C PHE A 124 10.88 -2.68 -4.97
N LYS A 125 11.19 -2.42 -6.25
CA LYS A 125 12.57 -2.39 -6.77
C LYS A 125 13.07 -0.93 -6.79
N ILE A 126 14.15 -0.61 -6.06
CA ILE A 126 14.94 0.61 -6.28
C ILE A 126 15.99 0.30 -7.37
N ALA A 127 16.02 1.11 -8.43
CA ALA A 127 17.22 1.30 -9.25
C ALA A 127 18.22 2.18 -8.47
N PRO A 128 19.53 1.91 -8.52
CA PRO A 128 20.51 2.45 -7.58
C PRO A 128 20.50 3.99 -7.50
N SER A 129 20.63 4.46 -6.25
CA SER A 129 20.58 5.85 -5.80
C SER A 129 21.63 6.77 -6.44
N ASP A 130 21.15 7.82 -7.11
CA ASP A 130 21.86 9.08 -7.32
C ASP A 130 20.89 10.27 -7.13
N VAL A 131 20.27 10.42 -5.96
CA VAL A 131 19.64 11.69 -5.57
C VAL A 131 19.90 11.99 -4.10
N LYS A 132 20.52 13.15 -3.86
CA LYS A 132 20.95 13.64 -2.53
C LYS A 132 19.76 13.98 -1.63
N ALA A 133 19.93 13.69 -0.34
CA ALA A 133 18.94 13.74 0.74
C ALA A 133 18.39 15.13 1.11
N ASP A 134 18.73 16.20 0.38
CA ASP A 134 18.38 17.57 0.76
C ASP A 134 17.06 18.09 0.16
N GLN A 135 16.46 17.40 -0.83
CA GLN A 135 15.23 17.87 -1.49
C GLN A 135 13.92 17.35 -0.89
N VAL A 136 13.97 16.48 0.12
CA VAL A 136 12.76 15.83 0.69
C VAL A 136 12.06 16.68 1.76
N LYS A 137 12.68 17.78 2.23
CA LYS A 137 12.12 18.60 3.31
C LYS A 137 11.11 19.66 2.84
N GLU A 138 11.14 20.07 1.57
CA GLU A 138 10.33 21.19 1.08
C GLU A 138 8.91 20.77 0.63
N SER A 139 8.72 19.52 0.19
CA SER A 139 7.45 19.05 -0.38
C SER A 139 6.36 18.71 0.64
N LEU A 140 6.64 18.80 1.94
CA LEU A 140 5.72 18.48 3.03
C LEU A 140 4.67 19.57 3.33
N ASN A 141 4.80 20.79 2.78
CA ASN A 141 4.08 21.95 3.32
C ASN A 141 3.09 22.66 2.37
N GLN A 142 2.87 22.20 1.13
CA GLN A 142 2.06 22.97 0.16
C GLN A 142 0.69 22.40 -0.24
N GLU A 143 0.31 21.18 0.16
CA GLU A 143 -0.91 20.54 -0.38
C GLU A 143 -2.19 20.80 0.45
N VAL A 144 -2.27 21.91 1.20
CA VAL A 144 -3.43 22.24 2.06
C VAL A 144 -4.43 23.21 1.41
N LEU A 145 -4.14 23.83 0.26
CA LEU A 145 -5.02 24.85 -0.30
C LEU A 145 -5.17 24.75 -1.82
N GLN A 146 -6.13 23.94 -2.29
CA GLN A 146 -7.10 24.34 -3.32
C GLN A 146 -8.11 23.21 -3.56
N LYS A 147 -9.31 23.43 -3.02
CA LYS A 147 -10.54 22.70 -3.30
C LYS A 147 -11.44 23.66 -4.10
N ASP A 148 -12.33 23.06 -4.90
CA ASP A 148 -13.36 23.67 -5.77
C ASP A 148 -12.84 23.80 -7.23
N GLU A 149 -13.34 23.08 -8.23
CA GLU A 149 -14.71 23.21 -8.76
C GLU A 149 -15.13 22.02 -9.68
N VAL A 150 -16.33 21.49 -9.40
CA VAL A 150 -17.43 20.94 -10.23
C VAL A 150 -17.17 20.28 -11.61
N ILE A 151 -17.67 19.04 -11.75
CA ILE A 151 -17.88 18.30 -13.02
C ILE A 151 -19.39 18.24 -13.30
N GLU A 152 -19.78 18.51 -14.55
CA GLU A 152 -21.15 18.37 -15.07
C GLU A 152 -21.31 17.03 -15.83
N GLU A 153 -22.43 16.35 -15.58
CA GLU A 153 -22.76 14.97 -15.96
C GLU A 153 -23.69 14.90 -17.18
N LYS A 154 -23.52 13.91 -18.09
CA LYS A 154 -24.63 13.44 -18.97
C LYS A 154 -24.49 12.00 -19.52
N VAL A 155 -25.21 11.08 -18.87
CA VAL A 155 -26.29 10.15 -19.35
C VAL A 155 -26.17 9.34 -20.67
N ILE A 156 -26.06 8.00 -20.49
CA ILE A 156 -26.84 6.81 -20.96
C ILE A 156 -27.22 6.61 -22.45
N GLU A 157 -26.90 5.43 -23.03
CA GLU A 157 -27.88 4.40 -23.53
C GLU A 157 -27.21 3.11 -24.10
N GLU A 158 -27.84 1.96 -23.83
CA GLU A 158 -27.69 0.60 -24.43
C GLU A 158 -29.14 0.01 -24.49
N PRO A 159 -29.47 -1.13 -25.16
CA PRO A 159 -28.87 -1.90 -26.27
C PRO A 159 -29.95 -2.23 -27.35
N PRO A 160 -29.78 -3.24 -28.24
CA PRO A 160 -30.63 -4.43 -28.07
C PRO A 160 -30.05 -5.81 -28.49
N ALA A 161 -30.79 -6.85 -28.07
CA ALA A 161 -30.72 -8.31 -28.30
C ALA A 161 -30.87 -8.73 -29.80
N ILE A 162 -30.81 -9.99 -30.29
CA ILE A 162 -31.38 -11.34 -29.96
C ILE A 162 -30.54 -12.36 -30.80
N SER A 163 -30.28 -13.65 -30.49
CA SER A 163 -31.19 -14.80 -30.62
C SER A 163 -30.44 -16.13 -30.44
N GLU A 164 -31.15 -17.10 -29.87
CA GLU A 164 -30.80 -18.51 -29.64
C GLU A 164 -30.89 -19.38 -30.91
N HIS A 165 -30.09 -20.46 -30.99
CA HIS A 165 -30.32 -21.77 -31.65
C HIS A 165 -29.26 -22.76 -31.08
N SER A 166 -29.55 -23.69 -30.16
CA SER A 166 -30.27 -24.99 -30.25
C SER A 166 -29.42 -26.20 -30.70
N LEU A 167 -29.18 -27.12 -29.73
CA LEU A 167 -28.95 -28.60 -29.81
C LEU A 167 -27.68 -29.09 -30.57
N SER A 168 -26.94 -30.16 -30.25
CA SER A 168 -27.09 -31.35 -29.39
C SER A 168 -25.71 -32.07 -29.27
N LEU A 169 -25.56 -32.94 -28.26
CA LEU A 169 -24.41 -33.82 -27.97
C LEU A 169 -24.32 -35.00 -28.97
N GLU A 170 -23.11 -35.26 -29.51
CA GLU A 170 -22.53 -36.54 -30.02
C GLU A 170 -21.55 -36.19 -31.17
N GLU A 171 -20.32 -36.69 -31.33
CA GLU A 171 -19.31 -37.34 -30.50
C GLU A 171 -17.98 -37.18 -31.28
N VAL A 172 -16.95 -36.68 -30.61
CA VAL A 172 -15.51 -37.01 -30.76
C VAL A 172 -14.91 -37.11 -32.18
N MET A 173 -14.45 -35.96 -32.70
CA MET A 173 -13.11 -35.70 -33.28
C MET A 173 -13.18 -34.38 -34.08
N ALA A 174 -12.92 -33.25 -33.41
CA ALA A 174 -12.95 -31.95 -34.05
C ALA A 174 -11.77 -31.79 -35.05
N PRO A 175 -12.02 -31.39 -36.31
CA PRO A 175 -10.99 -31.07 -37.30
C PRO A 175 -9.97 -30.03 -36.76
N PRO A 176 -8.70 -30.06 -37.22
CA PRO A 176 -7.65 -29.15 -36.75
C PRO A 176 -7.99 -27.65 -36.93
N GLU A 177 -8.92 -27.34 -37.82
CA GLU A 177 -9.48 -26.00 -38.03
C GLU A 177 -10.37 -25.52 -36.87
N GLN A 178 -11.16 -26.41 -36.26
CA GLN A 178 -12.00 -26.09 -35.10
C GLN A 178 -11.17 -25.89 -33.82
N VAL A 179 -10.06 -26.63 -33.68
CA VAL A 179 -9.13 -26.47 -32.55
C VAL A 179 -8.38 -25.12 -32.63
N LYS A 180 -8.05 -24.66 -33.84
CA LYS A 180 -7.49 -23.32 -34.08
C LYS A 180 -8.50 -22.21 -33.85
N ALA A 181 -9.71 -22.32 -34.40
CA ALA A 181 -10.77 -21.33 -34.22
C ALA A 181 -11.17 -21.18 -32.74
N PHE A 182 -11.32 -22.30 -32.02
CA PHE A 182 -11.59 -22.29 -30.56
C PHE A 182 -10.42 -21.70 -29.76
N ALA A 183 -9.18 -21.87 -30.24
CA ALA A 183 -8.00 -21.28 -29.62
C ALA A 183 -7.92 -19.76 -29.78
N GLU A 184 -8.22 -19.27 -30.98
CA GLU A 184 -8.26 -17.83 -31.27
C GLU A 184 -9.40 -17.14 -30.50
N ASP A 185 -10.58 -17.77 -30.44
CA ASP A 185 -11.72 -17.26 -29.68
C ASP A 185 -11.46 -17.25 -28.16
N THR A 186 -10.83 -18.30 -27.64
CA THR A 186 -10.39 -18.34 -26.23
C THR A 186 -9.41 -17.21 -25.92
N ASN A 187 -8.40 -16.99 -26.77
CA ASN A 187 -7.43 -15.92 -26.55
C ASN A 187 -8.11 -14.54 -26.61
N LYS A 188 -9.04 -14.33 -27.54
CA LYS A 188 -9.82 -13.10 -27.64
C LYS A 188 -10.62 -12.84 -26.36
N SER A 189 -11.39 -13.82 -25.88
CA SER A 189 -12.18 -13.67 -24.65
C SER A 189 -11.33 -13.44 -23.39
N VAL A 190 -10.11 -14.01 -23.33
CA VAL A 190 -9.15 -13.75 -22.25
C VAL A 190 -8.62 -12.31 -22.32
N LEU A 191 -8.28 -11.82 -23.51
CA LEU A 191 -7.82 -10.44 -23.71
C LEU A 191 -8.93 -9.42 -23.40
N GLU A 192 -10.17 -9.70 -23.77
CA GLU A 192 -11.34 -8.88 -23.40
C GLU A 192 -11.50 -8.82 -21.88
N ALA A 193 -11.40 -9.96 -21.18
CA ALA A 193 -11.46 -9.99 -19.73
C ALA A 193 -10.30 -9.23 -19.07
N LEU A 194 -9.09 -9.32 -19.63
CA LEU A 194 -7.91 -8.58 -19.16
C LEU A 194 -8.09 -7.06 -19.32
N ASN A 195 -8.56 -6.62 -20.49
CA ASN A 195 -8.79 -5.20 -20.77
C ASN A 195 -9.94 -4.64 -19.92
N ALA A 196 -11.02 -5.41 -19.73
CA ALA A 196 -12.12 -5.03 -18.84
C ALA A 196 -11.65 -4.88 -17.38
N TRP A 197 -10.77 -5.78 -16.91
CA TRP A 197 -10.15 -5.67 -15.60
C TRP A 197 -9.30 -4.39 -15.46
N ALA A 198 -8.47 -4.08 -16.46
CA ALA A 198 -7.68 -2.86 -16.47
C ALA A 198 -8.56 -1.60 -16.49
N GLY A 199 -9.59 -1.56 -17.34
CA GLY A 199 -10.53 -0.43 -17.40
C GLY A 199 -11.33 -0.25 -16.11
N ALA A 200 -11.72 -1.34 -15.43
CA ALA A 200 -12.35 -1.27 -14.12
C ALA A 200 -11.41 -0.70 -13.04
N TRP A 201 -10.11 -0.95 -13.16
CA TRP A 201 -9.09 -0.38 -12.29
C TRP A 201 -8.87 1.11 -12.57
N GLU A 202 -8.70 1.51 -13.83
CA GLU A 202 -8.53 2.92 -14.24
C GLU A 202 -9.72 3.79 -13.81
N THR A 203 -10.94 3.28 -14.00
CA THR A 203 -12.18 3.97 -13.59
C THR A 203 -12.45 3.90 -12.08
N LYS A 204 -11.56 3.26 -11.30
CA LYS A 204 -11.69 3.05 -9.85
C LYS A 204 -13.02 2.38 -9.46
N ASN A 205 -13.65 1.64 -10.38
CA ASN A 205 -14.92 0.98 -10.13
C ASN A 205 -14.67 -0.32 -9.34
N LEU A 206 -14.67 -0.21 -8.01
CA LEU A 206 -14.36 -1.32 -7.11
C LEU A 206 -15.24 -2.54 -7.32
N THR A 207 -16.54 -2.33 -7.59
CA THR A 207 -17.48 -3.44 -7.81
C THR A 207 -17.12 -4.22 -9.07
N LYS A 208 -16.89 -3.54 -10.20
CA LYS A 208 -16.46 -4.18 -11.44
C LYS A 208 -15.07 -4.80 -11.29
N TYR A 209 -14.14 -4.07 -10.68
CA TYR A 209 -12.77 -4.52 -10.47
C TYR A 209 -12.72 -5.82 -9.68
N PHE A 210 -13.39 -5.89 -8.52
CA PHE A 210 -13.41 -7.10 -7.70
C PHE A 210 -14.19 -8.26 -8.33
N ALA A 211 -15.10 -8.00 -9.28
CA ALA A 211 -15.83 -9.03 -10.01
C ALA A 211 -14.96 -9.81 -11.02
N HIS A 212 -13.75 -9.32 -11.33
CA HIS A 212 -12.76 -10.06 -12.13
C HIS A 212 -11.98 -11.09 -11.32
N TYR A 213 -12.15 -11.14 -10.00
CA TYR A 213 -11.46 -12.07 -9.13
C TYR A 213 -12.39 -13.19 -8.68
N VAL A 214 -11.79 -14.33 -8.34
CA VAL A 214 -12.51 -15.43 -7.70
C VAL A 214 -12.92 -15.02 -6.29
N ASP A 215 -14.02 -15.56 -5.77
CA ASP A 215 -14.61 -15.11 -4.51
C ASP A 215 -13.63 -15.20 -3.32
N ASP A 216 -12.83 -16.27 -3.30
CA ASP A 216 -11.82 -16.60 -2.31
C ASP A 216 -10.44 -15.97 -2.58
N PHE A 217 -10.30 -15.08 -3.57
CA PHE A 217 -9.03 -14.45 -3.90
C PHE A 217 -8.49 -13.60 -2.73
N ALA A 218 -7.29 -13.94 -2.24
CA ALA A 218 -6.64 -13.25 -1.14
C ALA A 218 -5.26 -12.65 -1.49
N GLY A 219 -4.70 -12.95 -2.67
CA GLY A 219 -3.31 -12.62 -2.98
C GLY A 219 -2.35 -13.15 -1.90
N ASP A 220 -1.48 -12.29 -1.39
CA ASP A 220 -0.54 -12.60 -0.30
C ASP A 220 -1.09 -12.31 1.12
N LEU A 221 -2.37 -11.96 1.23
CA LEU A 221 -3.02 -11.64 2.50
C LEU A 221 -3.75 -12.85 3.08
N PRO A 222 -4.03 -12.86 4.40
CA PRO A 222 -4.59 -14.03 5.08
C PRO A 222 -5.96 -14.48 4.56
N ASN A 223 -6.75 -13.56 4.02
CA ASN A 223 -8.08 -13.87 3.50
C ASN A 223 -8.56 -12.82 2.49
N ALA A 224 -9.62 -13.18 1.76
CA ALA A 224 -10.17 -12.38 0.68
C ALA A 224 -10.77 -11.04 1.15
N LYS A 225 -11.26 -10.95 2.40
CA LYS A 225 -11.77 -9.70 2.98
C LYS A 225 -10.65 -8.71 3.21
N ALA A 226 -9.54 -9.15 3.82
CA ALA A 226 -8.36 -8.33 4.06
C ALA A 226 -7.78 -7.81 2.73
N TRP A 227 -7.71 -8.67 1.71
CA TRP A 227 -7.26 -8.25 0.38
C TRP A 227 -8.16 -7.21 -0.27
N ARG A 228 -9.48 -7.41 -0.28
CA ARG A 228 -10.42 -6.42 -0.83
C ARG A 228 -10.34 -5.09 -0.09
N GLN A 229 -10.21 -5.09 1.23
CA GLN A 229 -10.05 -3.85 2.01
C GLN A 229 -8.75 -3.12 1.66
N SER A 230 -7.61 -3.82 1.69
CA SER A 230 -6.31 -3.23 1.32
C SER A 230 -6.33 -2.67 -0.10
N ARG A 231 -6.89 -3.43 -1.05
CA ARG A 231 -6.97 -3.03 -2.46
C ARG A 231 -7.92 -1.85 -2.68
N LYS A 232 -9.06 -1.83 -1.98
CA LYS A 232 -10.01 -0.71 -1.98
C LYS A 232 -9.33 0.58 -1.53
N ILE A 233 -8.57 0.53 -0.43
CA ILE A 233 -7.83 1.68 0.08
C ILE A 233 -6.85 2.18 -0.99
N LYS A 234 -6.00 1.30 -1.54
CA LYS A 234 -5.03 1.67 -2.60
C LYS A 234 -5.72 2.36 -3.79
N ILE A 235 -6.75 1.73 -4.36
CA ILE A 235 -7.44 2.25 -5.56
C ILE A 235 -8.09 3.60 -5.26
N LEU A 236 -8.78 3.76 -4.13
CA LEU A 236 -9.49 4.99 -3.81
C LEU A 236 -8.54 6.17 -3.53
N HIS A 237 -7.39 5.93 -2.91
CA HIS A 237 -6.41 6.97 -2.59
C HIS A 237 -5.56 7.41 -3.78
N SER A 238 -5.50 6.64 -4.88
CA SER A 238 -4.84 7.08 -6.11
C SER A 238 -5.68 8.15 -6.82
N PRO A 239 -5.20 9.40 -7.01
CA PRO A 239 -6.03 10.49 -7.55
C PRO A 239 -6.52 10.21 -8.97
N HIS A 240 -5.60 9.77 -9.84
CA HIS A 240 -5.85 9.29 -11.19
C HIS A 240 -5.16 7.94 -11.34
N ILE A 241 -5.73 7.05 -12.16
CA ILE A 241 -5.15 5.75 -12.47
C ILE A 241 -5.19 5.56 -13.98
N LYS A 242 -4.04 5.29 -14.56
CA LYS A 242 -3.88 4.85 -15.94
C LYS A 242 -3.06 3.56 -15.95
N VAL A 243 -3.55 2.57 -16.67
CA VAL A 243 -2.99 1.23 -16.74
C VAL A 243 -2.87 0.84 -18.21
N SER A 244 -1.67 0.93 -18.75
CA SER A 244 -1.36 0.48 -20.11
C SER A 244 -0.74 -0.91 -20.07
N LEU A 245 -1.28 -1.84 -20.87
CA LEU A 245 -0.81 -3.22 -20.97
C LEU A 245 -0.14 -3.42 -22.33
N SER A 246 1.05 -4.02 -22.32
CA SER A 246 1.80 -4.34 -23.53
C SER A 246 2.49 -5.70 -23.41
N GLU A 247 3.06 -6.19 -24.51
CA GLU A 247 3.83 -7.45 -24.53
C GLU A 247 3.02 -8.64 -23.96
N ILE A 248 1.72 -8.69 -24.28
CA ILE A 248 0.80 -9.68 -23.72
C ILE A 248 1.05 -11.04 -24.37
N GLN A 249 1.24 -12.06 -23.54
CA GLN A 249 1.41 -13.45 -23.91
C GLN A 249 0.37 -14.30 -23.17
N VAL A 250 -0.29 -15.19 -23.91
CA VAL A 250 -1.35 -16.07 -23.38
C VAL A 250 -0.89 -17.52 -23.53
N LEU A 251 -0.72 -18.20 -22.40
CA LEU A 251 -0.34 -19.61 -22.31
C LEU A 251 -1.50 -20.41 -21.72
N ARG A 252 -1.97 -21.42 -22.46
CA ARG A 252 -3.09 -22.26 -22.03
C ARG A 252 -2.59 -23.48 -21.31
N HIS A 253 -3.20 -23.77 -20.17
CA HIS A 253 -3.01 -24.99 -19.40
C HIS A 253 -4.33 -25.73 -19.28
N GLN A 254 -4.32 -26.95 -18.73
CA GLN A 254 -5.55 -27.70 -18.51
C GLN A 254 -6.42 -26.98 -17.46
N GLY A 255 -7.52 -26.37 -17.93
CA GLY A 255 -8.52 -25.70 -17.09
C GLY A 255 -8.18 -24.28 -16.63
N THR A 256 -6.99 -23.76 -16.94
CA THR A 256 -6.57 -22.39 -16.62
C THR A 256 -5.79 -21.75 -17.77
N VAL A 257 -5.74 -20.43 -17.77
CA VAL A 257 -4.91 -19.65 -18.71
C VAL A 257 -3.95 -18.79 -17.89
N GLU A 258 -2.70 -18.81 -18.27
CA GLU A 258 -1.67 -17.90 -17.77
C GLU A 258 -1.50 -16.74 -18.76
N VAL A 259 -1.60 -15.53 -18.26
CA VAL A 259 -1.50 -14.30 -19.05
C VAL A 259 -0.36 -13.47 -18.48
N THR A 260 0.73 -13.36 -19.23
CA THR A 260 1.91 -12.58 -18.84
C THR A 260 1.97 -11.32 -19.70
N PHE A 261 2.23 -10.18 -19.08
CA PHE A 261 2.25 -8.89 -19.78
C PHE A 261 3.13 -7.89 -19.04
N LYS A 262 3.59 -6.89 -19.77
CA LYS A 262 4.18 -5.69 -19.21
C LYS A 262 3.07 -4.71 -18.87
N GLN A 263 3.09 -4.22 -17.64
CA GLN A 263 2.19 -3.22 -17.11
C GLN A 263 2.95 -1.91 -16.96
N ASN A 264 2.37 -0.84 -17.48
CA ASN A 264 2.73 0.52 -17.14
C ASN A 264 1.58 1.13 -16.33
N TYR A 265 1.82 1.35 -15.05
CA TYR A 265 0.92 2.00 -14.12
C TYR A 265 1.33 3.46 -13.97
N GLU A 266 0.36 4.35 -14.07
CA GLU A 266 0.56 5.78 -13.88
C GLU A 266 -0.54 6.36 -12.99
N SER A 267 -0.13 7.23 -12.09
CA SER A 267 -0.99 8.05 -11.25
C SER A 267 -0.34 9.43 -11.08
N ALA A 268 -1.08 10.39 -10.54
CA ALA A 268 -0.67 11.80 -10.48
C ALA A 268 0.77 12.03 -9.95
N THR A 269 1.23 11.23 -8.99
CA THR A 269 2.54 11.38 -8.35
C THR A 269 3.40 10.11 -8.39
N TYR A 270 2.94 9.05 -9.06
CA TYR A 270 3.63 7.76 -9.06
C TYR A 270 3.43 7.02 -10.38
N GLN A 271 4.54 6.51 -10.92
CA GLN A 271 4.59 5.64 -12.09
C GLN A 271 5.37 4.37 -11.76
N ASP A 272 4.93 3.25 -12.30
CA ASP A 272 5.58 1.96 -12.15
C ASP A 272 5.48 1.14 -13.44
N ILE A 273 6.56 0.44 -13.78
CA ILE A 273 6.61 -0.44 -14.94
C ILE A 273 7.12 -1.80 -14.48
N GLY A 274 6.29 -2.83 -14.66
CA GLY A 274 6.60 -4.18 -14.19
C GLY A 274 6.01 -5.27 -15.07
N HIS A 275 6.55 -6.48 -14.95
CA HIS A 275 5.96 -7.66 -15.58
C HIS A 275 5.01 -8.33 -14.59
N LYS A 276 3.81 -8.64 -15.06
CA LYS A 276 2.78 -9.30 -14.26
C LYS A 276 2.34 -10.58 -14.94
N THR A 277 2.03 -11.57 -14.12
CA THR A 277 1.41 -12.82 -14.56
C THR A 277 0.08 -13.01 -13.84
N LEU A 278 -1.00 -13.19 -14.60
CA LEU A 278 -2.32 -13.54 -14.10
C LEU A 278 -2.64 -14.98 -14.47
N VAL A 279 -3.03 -15.78 -13.48
CA VAL A 279 -3.61 -17.10 -13.74
C VAL A 279 -5.13 -16.98 -13.63
N MET A 280 -5.81 -17.23 -14.74
CA MET A 280 -7.26 -17.12 -14.88
C MET A 280 -7.92 -18.49 -15.02
N LYS A 281 -9.12 -18.65 -14.45
CA LYS A 281 -9.98 -19.81 -14.65
C LYS A 281 -11.32 -19.38 -15.25
N TYR A 282 -11.87 -20.20 -16.13
CA TYR A 282 -13.20 -19.95 -16.69
C TYR A 282 -14.26 -20.48 -15.73
N LEU A 283 -15.10 -19.60 -15.20
CA LEU A 283 -16.17 -19.93 -14.26
C LEU A 283 -17.43 -19.13 -14.58
N LYS A 284 -18.58 -19.82 -14.57
CA LYS A 284 -19.90 -19.20 -14.78
C LYS A 284 -19.93 -18.29 -16.02
N GLY A 285 -19.34 -18.76 -17.12
CA GLY A 285 -19.31 -18.04 -18.40
C GLY A 285 -18.27 -16.92 -18.52
N ARG A 286 -17.37 -16.73 -17.55
CA ARG A 286 -16.39 -15.62 -17.56
C ARG A 286 -15.01 -16.05 -17.07
N TRP A 287 -13.96 -15.37 -17.55
CA TRP A 287 -12.60 -15.53 -17.04
C TRP A 287 -12.42 -14.76 -15.73
N LEU A 288 -12.03 -15.47 -14.67
CA LEU A 288 -11.76 -14.88 -13.35
C LEU A 288 -10.32 -15.13 -12.92
N ILE A 289 -9.69 -14.12 -12.35
CA ILE A 289 -8.33 -14.13 -11.82
C ILE A 289 -8.31 -14.97 -10.55
N LYS A 290 -7.56 -16.08 -10.59
CA LYS A 290 -7.30 -16.97 -9.47
C LYS A 290 -6.00 -16.62 -8.75
N LYS A 291 -4.99 -16.13 -9.48
CA LYS A 291 -3.67 -15.79 -8.94
C LYS A 291 -3.08 -14.59 -9.66
N GLU A 292 -2.38 -13.75 -8.90
CA GLU A 292 -1.55 -12.66 -9.43
C GLU A 292 -0.10 -12.86 -8.97
N LEU A 293 0.84 -12.60 -9.86
CA LEU A 293 2.28 -12.63 -9.58
C LEU A 293 2.95 -11.39 -10.21
N PHE A 294 3.89 -10.80 -9.48
CA PHE A 294 4.76 -9.72 -9.97
C PHE A 294 6.17 -10.28 -10.15
N ASN A 295 6.77 -10.03 -11.32
CA ASN A 295 8.06 -10.59 -11.73
C ASN A 295 9.15 -9.50 -11.79
#